data_AF-A0A967HX16-F1
#
_entry.id   AF-A0A967HX16-F1
#
_cell.length_a   1.000
_cell.length_b   1.000
_cell.length_c   1.000
_cell.angle_alpha   90.00
_cell.angle_beta   90.00
_cell.angle_gamma   90.00
#
_symmetry.space_group_name_H-M   'P 1'
#
loop_
_entity.id
_entity.type
_entity.pdbx_description
1 polymer ?
#
loop_
_entity_poly.entity_id
_entity_poly.type
_entity_poly.pdbx_seq_one_letter_code
_entity_poly.pdbx_strand_id
1 'polypeptide(L)'
;TTVVHFSTPPEVQERMLDVYKARQRPVLWRDLFNQQPDEANEKALARCYPELLSSRERLYEKWADVTIDYYIRNEDSFGVNDFLREIEAAV
;
A
#
# COMPACT_ATOMS: atom_id res chain seq x y z
N THR A 1 -7.88 -20.77 2.87
CA THR A 1 -7.25 -19.54 3.40
C THR A 1 -7.86 -18.39 2.66
N THR A 2 -8.28 -17.33 3.35
CA THR A 2 -8.78 -16.11 2.72
C THR A 2 -7.69 -15.04 2.74
N VAL A 3 -7.42 -14.43 1.60
CA VAL A 3 -6.45 -13.35 1.42
C VAL A 3 -7.19 -12.02 1.41
N VAL A 4 -6.86 -11.15 2.35
CA VAL A 4 -7.51 -9.83 2.49
C VAL A 4 -6.53 -8.74 2.09
N HIS A 5 -6.96 -7.86 1.19
CA HIS A 5 -6.25 -6.64 0.81
C HIS A 5 -6.92 -5.43 1.46
N PHE A 6 -6.14 -4.62 2.16
CA PHE A 6 -6.55 -3.27 2.55
C PHE A 6 -6.09 -2.31 1.47
N SER A 7 -7.04 -1.86 0.64
CA SER A 7 -6.71 -0.94 -0.44
C SER A 7 -6.18 0.36 0.14
N THR A 8 -5.25 0.99 -0.57
CA THR A 8 -4.70 2.28 -0.17
C THR A 8 -4.83 3.25 -1.34
N PRO A 9 -5.73 4.25 -1.27
CA PRO A 9 -5.99 5.12 -2.40
C PRO A 9 -4.79 6.06 -2.66
N PRO A 10 -4.65 6.60 -3.89
CA PRO A 10 -3.46 7.36 -4.31
C PRO A 10 -3.07 8.50 -3.37
N GLU A 11 -4.03 9.28 -2.88
CA GLU A 11 -3.82 10.40 -1.96
C GLU A 11 -3.27 9.97 -0.59
N VAL A 12 -3.54 8.73 -0.16
CA VAL A 12 -2.95 8.16 1.05
C VAL A 12 -1.53 7.66 0.76
N GLN A 13 -1.28 7.10 -0.44
CA GLN A 13 0.07 6.71 -0.87
C GLN A 13 1.01 7.92 -0.93
N GLU A 14 0.52 9.09 -1.34
CA GLU A 14 1.28 10.34 -1.31
C GLU A 14 1.69 10.72 0.13
N ARG A 15 0.77 10.61 1.10
CA ARG A 15 1.09 10.83 2.51
C ARG A 15 2.11 9.82 3.03
N MET A 16 2.03 8.56 2.59
CA MET A 16 3.02 7.54 2.94
C MET A 16 4.41 7.89 2.39
N LEU A 17 4.49 8.48 1.19
CA LEU A 17 5.75 8.98 0.63
C LEU A 17 6.33 10.10 1.49
N ASP A 18 5.52 11.04 1.97
CA ASP A 18 6.00 12.14 2.82
C ASP A 18 6.55 11.63 4.14
N VAL A 19 5.87 10.67 4.77
CA VAL A 19 6.35 9.98 5.97
C VAL A 19 7.66 9.24 5.69
N TYR A 20 7.75 8.56 4.54
CA TYR A 20 8.96 7.85 4.12
C TYR A 20 10.14 8.78 3.91
N LYS A 21 9.94 9.93 3.26
CA LYS A 21 10.97 10.97 3.08
C LYS A 21 11.46 11.53 4.41
N ALA A 22 10.54 11.78 5.34
CA ALA A 22 10.87 12.32 6.66
C ALA A 22 11.63 11.31 7.54
N ARG A 23 11.29 10.01 7.42
CA ARG A 23 11.92 8.94 8.20
C ARG A 23 12.02 7.68 7.36
N GLN A 24 13.10 7.59 6.60
CA GLN A 24 13.38 6.44 5.75
C GLN A 24 13.46 5.16 6.59
N ARG A 25 12.62 4.19 6.22
CA ARG A 25 12.65 2.82 6.77
C ARG A 25 13.25 1.88 5.71
N PRO A 26 13.85 0.76 6.11
CA PRO A 26 14.21 -0.28 5.15
C PRO A 26 12.99 -0.74 4.35
N VAL A 27 13.13 -0.83 3.03
CA VAL A 27 12.07 -1.25 2.10
C VAL A 27 12.61 -2.35 1.20
N LEU A 28 11.83 -3.42 1.01
CA LEU A 28 12.10 -4.42 0.00
C LEU A 28 11.61 -3.92 -1.36
N TRP A 29 12.56 -3.48 -2.18
CA TRP A 29 12.31 -2.91 -3.51
C TRP A 29 12.15 -3.96 -4.61
N ARG A 30 12.80 -5.13 -4.46
CA ARG A 30 12.97 -6.10 -5.56
C ARG A 30 13.50 -5.38 -6.80
N ASP A 31 12.81 -5.49 -7.93
CA ASP A 31 13.22 -4.91 -9.22
C ASP A 31 12.70 -3.48 -9.46
N LEU A 32 12.07 -2.85 -8.46
CA LEU A 32 11.40 -1.55 -8.61
C LEU A 32 12.25 -0.35 -8.17
N PHE A 33 13.43 -0.58 -7.58
CA PHE A 33 14.40 0.49 -7.35
C PHE A 33 15.37 0.57 -8.53
N ASN A 34 15.41 1.72 -9.17
CA ASN A 34 16.35 1.98 -10.25
C ASN A 34 16.81 3.43 -10.16
N GLN A 35 18.03 3.67 -9.69
CA GLN A 35 18.64 4.99 -9.66
C GLN A 35 19.21 5.36 -11.04
N GLN A 36 18.81 6.51 -11.58
CA GLN A 36 19.32 6.97 -12.86
C GLN A 36 20.75 7.50 -12.74
N PRO A 37 21.53 7.55 -13.84
CA PRO A 37 22.81 8.25 -13.87
C PRO A 37 22.65 9.68 -13.34
N ASP A 38 23.56 10.10 -12.45
CA ASP A 38 23.60 11.42 -11.82
C ASP A 38 22.38 11.79 -10.94
N GLU A 39 21.46 10.84 -10.68
CA GLU A 39 20.33 11.05 -9.78
C GLU A 39 20.79 10.92 -8.32
N ALA A 40 20.47 11.91 -7.48
CA ALA A 40 20.68 11.79 -6.04
C ALA A 40 19.81 10.65 -5.48
N ASN A 41 20.35 9.88 -4.54
CA ASN A 41 19.66 8.72 -3.98
C ASN A 41 18.27 9.08 -3.41
N GLU A 42 18.14 10.21 -2.72
CA GLU A 42 16.87 10.70 -2.18
C GLU A 42 15.82 10.96 -3.28
N LYS A 43 16.26 11.45 -4.45
CA LYS A 43 15.39 11.66 -5.62
C LYS A 43 14.98 10.33 -6.22
N ALA A 44 15.91 9.38 -6.35
CA ALA A 44 15.62 8.03 -6.84
C ALA A 44 14.59 7.33 -5.94
N LEU A 45 14.79 7.38 -4.62
CA LEU A 45 13.86 6.85 -3.63
C LEU A 45 12.47 7.49 -3.75
N ALA A 46 12.41 8.83 -3.81
CA ALA A 46 11.13 9.54 -3.93
C ALA A 46 10.37 9.23 -5.22
N ARG A 47 11.08 8.98 -6.33
CA ARG A 47 10.50 8.61 -7.62
C ARG A 47 10.08 7.15 -7.68
N CYS A 48 10.87 6.23 -7.13
CA CYS A 48 10.59 4.80 -7.20
C CYS A 48 9.50 4.38 -6.19
N TYR A 49 9.34 5.10 -5.08
CA TYR A 49 8.41 4.70 -4.02
C TYR A 49 6.93 4.66 -4.46
N PRO A 50 6.38 5.63 -5.22
CA PRO A 50 5.03 5.52 -5.77
C PRO A 50 4.86 4.31 -6.70
N GLU A 51 5.86 4.01 -7.55
CA GLU A 51 5.83 2.84 -8.44
C GLU A 51 5.77 1.53 -7.64
N LEU A 52 6.52 1.48 -6.52
CA LEU A 52 6.46 0.36 -5.59
C LEU A 52 5.07 0.17 -4.99
N LEU A 53 4.43 1.25 -4.50
CA LEU A 53 3.09 1.17 -3.92
C LEU A 53 2.04 0.78 -4.97
N SER A 54 2.09 1.37 -6.16
CA SER A 54 1.20 1.04 -7.27
C SER A 54 1.35 -0.42 -7.73
N SER A 55 2.58 -0.92 -7.81
CA SER A 55 2.83 -2.33 -8.14
C SER A 55 2.26 -3.27 -7.09
N ARG A 56 2.41 -2.93 -5.79
CA ARG A 56 1.85 -3.71 -4.69
C ARG A 56 0.33 -3.71 -4.69
N GLU A 57 -0.31 -2.56 -4.84
CA GLU A 57 -1.77 -2.48 -4.92
C GLU A 57 -2.32 -3.39 -6.02
N ARG A 58 -1.77 -3.28 -7.24
CA ARG A 58 -2.19 -4.15 -8.36
C ARG A 58 -1.99 -5.64 -8.08
N LEU A 59 -0.88 -6.01 -7.43
CA LEU A 59 -0.60 -7.40 -7.09
C LEU A 59 -1.52 -7.91 -5.98
N TYR A 60 -1.77 -7.10 -4.95
CA TYR A 60 -2.61 -7.48 -3.83
C TYR A 60 -4.06 -7.58 -4.25
N GLU A 61 -4.57 -6.61 -5.01
CA GLU A 61 -5.91 -6.65 -5.59
C GLU A 61 -6.12 -7.89 -6.46
N LYS A 62 -5.14 -8.24 -7.30
CA LYS A 62 -5.20 -9.43 -8.16
C LYS A 62 -5.36 -10.75 -7.39
N TRP A 63 -4.76 -10.85 -6.21
CA TRP A 63 -4.68 -12.10 -5.45
C TRP A 63 -5.55 -12.11 -4.20
N ALA A 64 -6.26 -11.02 -3.91
CA ALA A 64 -7.16 -10.92 -2.78
C ALA A 64 -8.49 -11.61 -3.08
N ASP A 65 -9.02 -12.31 -2.09
CA ASP A 65 -10.40 -12.78 -2.09
C ASP A 65 -11.33 -11.64 -1.67
N VAL A 66 -10.85 -10.74 -0.80
CA VAL A 66 -11.59 -9.60 -0.26
C VAL A 66 -10.73 -8.35 -0.25
N THR A 67 -11.28 -7.24 -0.74
CA THR A 67 -10.66 -5.92 -0.63
C THR A 67 -11.52 -5.04 0.27
N ILE A 68 -10.92 -4.51 1.34
CA ILE A 68 -11.58 -3.57 2.25
C ILE A 68 -10.98 -2.19 2.04
N ASP A 69 -11.85 -1.21 1.79
CA ASP A 69 -11.47 0.17 1.48
C ASP A 69 -10.78 0.86 2.67
N TYR A 70 -9.78 1.71 2.36
CA TYR A 70 -9.05 2.47 3.35
C TYR A 70 -9.95 3.33 4.23
N TYR A 71 -10.91 4.04 3.65
CA TYR A 71 -11.75 4.98 4.40
C TYR A 71 -12.71 4.23 5.29
N ILE A 72 -13.40 3.21 4.77
CA ILE A 72 -14.30 2.34 5.55
C ILE A 72 -13.55 1.73 6.73
N ARG A 73 -12.38 1.14 6.48
CA ARG A 73 -11.56 0.50 7.53
C ARG A 73 -11.13 1.47 8.64
N ASN A 74 -10.91 2.74 8.31
CA ASN A 74 -10.44 3.75 9.27
C ASN A 74 -11.58 4.59 9.88
N GLU A 75 -12.85 4.25 9.63
CA GLU A 75 -13.97 4.83 10.37
C GLU A 75 -13.91 4.39 11.84
N ASP A 76 -14.25 5.30 12.76
CA ASP A 76 -14.24 5.01 14.21
C ASP A 76 -15.19 3.85 14.59
N SER A 77 -16.24 3.63 13.78
CA SER A 77 -17.20 2.55 13.94
C SER A 77 -16.71 1.20 13.43
N PHE A 78 -15.67 1.15 12.59
CA PHE A 78 -15.23 -0.09 11.96
C PHE A 78 -14.44 -0.94 12.96
N GLY A 79 -15.06 -2.02 13.43
CA GLY A 79 -14.50 -2.91 14.44
C GLY A 79 -14.14 -4.31 13.92
N VAL A 80 -13.73 -5.16 14.86
CA VAL A 80 -13.40 -6.57 14.56
C VAL A 80 -14.59 -7.32 13.96
N ASN A 81 -15.80 -7.05 14.45
CA ASN A 81 -17.00 -7.72 13.94
C ASN A 81 -17.36 -7.31 12.51
N ASP A 82 -17.06 -6.06 12.13
CA ASP A 82 -17.28 -5.58 10.76
C ASP A 82 -16.25 -6.19 9.82
N PHE A 83 -14.98 -6.23 10.23
CA PHE A 83 -13.92 -6.95 9.51
C PHE A 83 -14.26 -8.43 9.28
N LEU A 84 -14.71 -9.15 10.30
CA LEU A 84 -15.10 -10.56 10.16
C LEU A 84 -16.28 -10.72 9.20
N ARG A 85 -17.25 -9.81 9.24
CA ARG A 85 -18.41 -9.83 8.34
C ARG A 85 -18.01 -9.63 6.88
N GLU A 86 -17.10 -8.70 6.59
CA GLU A 86 -16.57 -8.47 5.24
C GLU A 86 -15.89 -9.73 4.68
N ILE A 87 -15.17 -10.47 5.55
CA ILE A 87 -14.49 -11.71 5.16
C ILE A 87 -15.49 -12.85 4.94
N GLU A 88 -16.44 -13.04 5.85
CA GLU A 88 -17.44 -14.10 5.77
C GLU A 88 -18.37 -13.95 4.57
N ALA A 89 -18.65 -12.70 4.13
CA ALA A 89 -19.49 -12.43 2.97
C ALA A 89 -18.87 -12.86 1.62
N ALA A 90 -17.56 -13.09 1.58
CA ALA A 90 -16.83 -13.45 0.37
C ALA A 90 -16.49 -14.94 0.25
N VAL A 91 -16.84 -15.74 1.25
CA VAL A 91 -16.67 -17.21 1.29
C VAL A 91 -17.97 -17.90 0.90
#